data_AF-A0A662H831-F1
#
_entry.id   AF-A0A662H831-F1
#
_cell.length_a   1.000
_cell.length_b   1.000
_cell.length_c   1.000
_cell.angle_alpha   90.00
_cell.angle_beta   90.00
_cell.angle_gamma   90.00
#
_symmetry.space_group_name_H-M   'P 1'
#
loop_
_entity.id
_entity.type
_entity.pdbx_description
1 polymer ?
#
loop_
_entity_poly.entity_id
_entity_poly.type
_entity_poly.pdbx_seq_one_letter_code
_entity_poly.pdbx_strand_id
1 'polypeptide(L)' 'MPDITTLSKRPVSELMKKNLVVLDKSTPLSEAIKEMYSRSISHILVKQRDEIIGVISEKDIIFKLI' A
#
# COMPACT_ATOMS: atom_id res chain seq x y z
N MET A 1 -23.32 0.28 -9.98
CA MET A 1 -21.91 -0.11 -10.18
C MET A 1 -21.59 0.04 -11.66
N PRO A 2 -20.50 0.70 -12.05
CA PRO A 2 -20.09 0.77 -13.44
C PRO A 2 -19.72 -0.63 -13.97
N ASP A 3 -20.10 -0.92 -15.21
CA ASP A 3 -19.78 -2.18 -15.90
C ASP A 3 -18.26 -2.30 -16.16
N ILE A 4 -17.74 -3.53 -16.18
CA ILE A 4 -16.31 -3.82 -16.35
C ILE A 4 -15.77 -3.25 -17.67
N THR A 5 -16.60 -3.23 -18.71
CA THR A 5 -16.28 -2.65 -20.02
C THR A 5 -16.08 -1.14 -19.95
N THR A 6 -16.77 -0.47 -19.02
CA THR A 6 -16.65 0.97 -18.80
C THR A 6 -15.41 1.30 -17.96
N LEU A 7 -15.07 0.45 -16.99
CA LEU A 7 -13.84 0.58 -16.20
C LEU A 7 -12.57 0.43 -17.06
N SER A 8 -12.58 -0.52 -18.01
CA SER A 8 -11.44 -0.78 -18.90
C SER A 8 -11.03 0.42 -19.77
N LYS A 9 -11.95 1.34 -20.08
CA LYS A 9 -11.69 2.47 -20.98
C LYS A 9 -11.17 3.72 -20.25
N ARG A 10 -11.10 3.68 -18.93
CA ARG A 10 -10.65 4.81 -18.11
C ARG A 10 -9.17 4.66 -17.76
N PRO A 11 -8.39 5.75 -17.78
CA PRO A 11 -7.01 5.68 -17.34
C PRO A 11 -6.95 5.35 -15.84
N VAL A 12 -6.00 4.50 -15.44
CA VAL A 12 -5.80 4.09 -14.03
C VAL A 12 -5.60 5.32 -13.12
N SER A 13 -5.01 6.39 -13.66
CA SER A 13 -4.80 7.67 -12.97
C SER A 13 -6.08 8.35 -12.46
N GLU A 14 -7.24 8.05 -13.05
CA GLU A 14 -8.54 8.53 -12.56
C GLU A 14 -9.09 7.73 -11.38
N LEU A 15 -8.61 6.49 -11.20
CA LEU A 15 -9.09 5.56 -10.18
C LEU A 15 -8.11 5.41 -9.01
N MET A 16 -6.83 5.67 -9.25
CA MET A 16 -5.79 5.51 -8.24
C MET A 16 -5.87 6.58 -7.13
N LYS A 17 -5.56 6.18 -5.90
CA LYS A 17 -5.32 7.14 -4.80
C LYS A 17 -3.96 7.80 -4.99
N LYS A 18 -3.92 9.13 -4.90
CA LYS A 18 -2.67 9.92 -5.03
C LYS A 18 -1.91 10.07 -3.70
N ASN A 19 -2.63 10.03 -2.58
CA ASN A 19 -2.03 10.12 -1.26
C ASN A 19 -1.69 8.71 -0.75
N LEU A 20 -0.52 8.22 -1.15
CA LEU A 20 -0.02 6.90 -0.77
C LEU A 20 0.83 7.00 0.49
N VAL A 21 0.67 6.02 1.38
CA VAL A 21 1.54 5.89 2.56
C VAL A 21 2.80 5.16 2.14
N VAL A 22 3.94 5.80 2.36
CA VAL A 22 5.26 5.28 2.02
C VAL A 22 6.13 5.33 3.28
N LEU A 23 6.69 4.19 3.67
CA LEU A 23 7.60 4.08 4.80
C LEU A 23 9.00 3.70 4.32
N ASP A 24 10.02 4.11 5.07
CA ASP A 24 11.40 3.70 4.78
C ASP A 24 11.61 2.22 5.15
N LYS A 25 12.47 1.52 4.43
CA LYS A 25 12.86 0.12 4.72
C LYS A 25 13.35 -0.08 6.16
N SER A 26 13.93 0.94 6.77
CA SER A 26 14.40 0.92 8.16
C SER A 26 13.29 1.15 9.20
N THR A 27 12.06 1.48 8.78
CA THR A 27 10.94 1.72 9.69
C THR A 27 10.61 0.44 10.45
N PRO A 28 10.49 0.48 11.79
CA PRO A 28 10.10 -0.68 12.58
C PRO A 28 8.74 -1.23 12.13
N LEU A 29 8.62 -2.56 12.09
CA LEU A 29 7.39 -3.22 11.68
C LEU A 29 6.19 -2.83 12.55
N SER A 30 6.40 -2.63 13.86
CA SER A 30 5.35 -2.18 14.78
C SER A 30 4.77 -0.81 14.40
N GLU A 31 5.60 0.10 13.90
CA GLU A 31 5.19 1.40 13.41
C GLU A 31 4.42 1.26 12.08
N ALA A 32 4.88 0.38 11.18
CA ALA A 32 4.14 0.08 9.95
C ALA A 32 2.74 -0.48 10.23
N ILE A 33 2.60 -1.41 11.17
CA ILE A 33 1.29 -1.95 11.61
C ILE A 33 0.42 -0.84 12.20
N LYS A 34 1.01 0.03 13.03
CA LYS A 34 0.29 1.17 13.62
C LYS A 34 -0.22 2.12 12.54
N GLU A 35 0.57 2.42 11.51
CA GLU A 35 0.16 3.25 10.38
C GLU A 35 -0.94 2.58 9.53
N MET A 36 -0.87 1.25 9.32
CA MET A 36 -1.93 0.50 8.65
C MET A 36 -3.26 0.61 9.42
N TYR A 37 -3.21 0.37 10.73
CA TYR A 37 -4.38 0.44 11.61
C TYR A 37 -4.96 1.84 11.70
N SER A 38 -4.13 2.86 11.97
CA SER A 38 -4.57 4.24 12.18
C SER A 38 -5.21 4.86 10.93
N ARG A 39 -4.80 4.41 9.74
CA ARG A 39 -5.30 4.91 8.45
C ARG A 39 -6.31 3.98 7.80
N SER A 40 -6.63 2.85 8.41
CA SER A 40 -7.51 1.81 7.83
C SER A 40 -7.06 1.39 6.41
N ILE A 41 -5.76 1.14 6.26
CA ILE A 41 -5.15 0.66 5.00
C ILE A 41 -4.47 -0.68 5.24
N SER A 42 -4.50 -1.56 4.24
CA SER A 42 -3.94 -2.90 4.32
C SER A 42 -2.60 -3.07 3.61
N HIS A 43 -2.14 -2.02 2.91
CA HIS A 43 -0.91 -2.04 2.10
C HIS A 43 -0.14 -0.74 2.29
N ILE A 44 1.18 -0.87 2.40
CA ILE A 44 2.11 0.26 2.51
C ILE A 44 3.23 0.06 1.50
N LEU A 45 3.61 1.15 0.81
CA LEU A 45 4.79 1.15 -0.05
C LEU A 45 6.05 1.28 0.80
N VAL A 46 7.08 0.53 0.44
CA VAL A 46 8.39 0.58 1.10
C VAL A 46 9.37 1.25 0.17
N LYS A 47 10.06 2.27 0.69
CA LYS A 47 11.13 2.96 -0.02
C LYS A 47 12.49 2.70 0.60
N GLN A 48 13.53 2.85 -0.20
CA GLN A 48 14.90 2.98 0.27
C GLN A 48 15.51 4.21 -0.40
N ARG A 49 15.86 5.22 0.40
CA ARG A 49 16.23 6.55 -0.11
C ARG A 49 15.07 7.14 -0.93
N ASP A 50 15.29 7.40 -2.22
CA ASP A 50 14.33 8.03 -3.13
C ASP A 50 13.61 7.03 -4.05
N GLU A 51 13.84 5.72 -3.86
CA GLU A 51 13.27 4.68 -4.71
C GLU A 51 12.26 3.82 -3.95
N ILE A 52 11.12 3.54 -4.59
CA ILE A 52 10.16 2.54 -4.11
C ILE A 52 10.72 1.15 -4.44
N ILE A 53 11.00 0.37 -3.40
CA ILE A 53 11.60 -0.96 -3.54
C ILE A 53 10.58 -2.09 -3.40
N GLY A 54 9.35 -1.79 -2.98
CA GLY A 54 8.30 -2.79 -2.88
C GLY A 54 7.05 -2.32 -2.14
N VAL A 55 6.21 -3.30 -1.81
CA VAL A 55 4.98 -3.16 -1.05
C VAL A 55 4.93 -4.23 0.03
N ILE A 56 4.40 -3.89 1.19
CA ILE A 56 4.05 -4.85 2.24
C ILE A 56 2.55 -4.80 2.48
N SER A 57 1.94 -5.96 2.66
CA SER A 57 0.54 -6.08 3.07
C SER A 57 0.43 -6.55 4.51
N GLU A 58 -0.67 -6.21 5.17
CA GLU A 58 -1.02 -6.75 6.49
C GLU A 58 -1.01 -8.29 6.50
N LYS A 59 -1.40 -8.92 5.38
CA LYS A 59 -1.35 -10.39 5.23
C LYS A 59 0.07 -10.93 5.23
N ASP A 60 1.03 -10.26 4.61
CA ASP A 60 2.44 -10.68 4.64
C ASP A 60 2.96 -10.70 6.07
N ILE A 61 2.54 -9.72 6.88
CA ILE A 61 2.90 -9.62 8.29
C ILE A 61 2.31 -10.79 9.08
N ILE A 62 1.02 -11.08 8.88
CA ILE A 62 0.31 -12.14 9.60
C ILE A 62 0.82 -13.53 9.21
N PHE A 63 1.09 -13.80 7.93
CA PHE A 63 1.34 -15.17 7.48
C PHE A 63 2.82 -15.53 7.28
N LYS A 64 3.73 -14.54 7.31
CA LYS A 64 5.16 -14.77 6.99
C LYS A 64 6.10 -14.56 8.18
N LEU A 65 5.58 -14.07 9.31
CA LEU A 65 6.34 -13.88 10.55
C LEU A 65 6.00 -14.90 11.64
N ILE A 66 5.01 -15.76 11.40
CA ILE A 66 4.60 -16.85 12.29
C ILE A 66 5.02 -18.18 11.68
#